data_AF-U2ETL5-F1
#
_entry.id   AF-U2ETL5-F1
#
_cell.length_a   1.000
_cell.length_b   1.000
_cell.length_c   1.000
_cell.angle_alpha   90.00
_cell.angle_beta   90.00
_cell.angle_gamma   90.00
#
_symmetry.space_group_name_H-M   'P 1'
#
loop_
_entity.id
_entity.type
_entity.pdbx_description
1 polymer ?
#
loop_
_entity_poly.entity_id
_entity_poly.type
_entity_poly.pdbx_seq_one_letter_code
_entity_poly.pdbx_strand_id
1 'polypeptide(L)'
;MQISSSPYPYLSREHIASEMGFKFNDINEILDNNMGYGMSFPKYARLDRKAQAAAYDRHIYPLSGFTKGDEAKVTIIGKLRGYDPDFTSEQLSDLKNFINESKGLFVEYVQGQQAKPDNDKPKILRDTPYTVNEFLNEYRGNRQLLFMQNSRTIDLLDSDMSVDEFKEEWAKYALKERFNITLSGEDTKNAVNILKEMNEKGLQDIESVEEEKDDTKEKKFIPIQAESKNTETYDIAKDEKFSFLLKLQELERERGIDVLRIMQKLEENGKKVVDKKV
;
A
#
# COMPACT_ATOMS: atom_id res chain seq x y z
N MET A 1 -15.75 68.28 -3.92
CA MET A 1 -15.21 66.96 -4.35
C MET A 1 -16.19 65.90 -3.89
N GLN A 2 -16.96 65.33 -4.81
CA GLN A 2 -17.78 64.15 -4.56
C GLN A 2 -16.86 62.93 -4.62
N ILE A 3 -16.78 62.19 -3.53
CA ILE A 3 -16.14 60.87 -3.50
C ILE A 3 -17.26 59.89 -3.85
N SER A 4 -17.12 59.25 -5.01
CA SER A 4 -18.00 58.20 -5.52
C SER A 4 -18.19 57.09 -4.48
N SER A 5 -19.42 56.93 -3.99
CA SER A 5 -19.84 55.77 -3.20
C SER A 5 -20.11 54.60 -4.14
N SER A 6 -19.24 53.58 -4.10
CA SER A 6 -19.52 52.28 -4.72
C SER A 6 -20.87 51.73 -4.20
N PRO A 7 -21.78 51.26 -5.05
CA PRO A 7 -23.13 50.82 -4.67
C PRO A 7 -23.17 49.42 -4.03
N TYR A 8 -22.00 48.80 -3.84
CA TYR A 8 -21.87 47.54 -3.12
C TYR A 8 -21.29 47.84 -1.73
N PRO A 9 -22.11 47.90 -0.66
CA PRO A 9 -21.55 47.88 0.69
C PRO A 9 -20.72 46.60 0.78
N TYR A 10 -19.47 46.75 1.22
CA TYR A 10 -18.64 45.60 1.53
C TYR A 10 -19.45 44.72 2.48
N LEU A 11 -19.90 43.54 2.02
CA LEU A 11 -20.64 42.57 2.83
C LEU A 11 -19.67 41.99 3.84
N SER A 12 -19.36 42.79 4.86
CA SER A 12 -18.56 42.38 5.98
C SER A 12 -19.41 41.41 6.80
N ARG A 13 -18.77 40.39 7.39
CA ARG A 13 -19.49 39.33 8.11
C ARG A 13 -20.24 39.89 9.32
N GLU A 14 -19.74 41.01 9.86
CA GLU A 14 -20.34 41.80 10.91
C GLU A 14 -21.68 42.39 10.46
N HIS A 15 -21.72 42.94 9.24
CA HIS A 15 -22.95 43.47 8.65
C HIS A 15 -23.99 42.37 8.47
N ILE A 16 -23.60 41.19 7.98
CA ILE A 16 -24.50 40.04 7.79
C ILE A 16 -25.02 39.51 9.14
N ALA A 17 -24.16 39.36 10.15
CA ALA A 17 -24.56 38.88 11.47
C ALA A 17 -25.52 39.85 12.19
N SER A 18 -25.26 41.16 12.08
CA SER A 18 -26.14 42.21 12.61
C SER A 18 -27.50 42.23 11.90
N GLU A 19 -27.53 42.14 10.57
CA GLU A 19 -28.77 42.07 9.78
C GLU A 19 -29.59 40.81 10.11
N MET A 20 -28.93 39.69 10.43
CA MET A 20 -29.59 38.46 10.89
C MET A 20 -30.03 38.47 12.36
N GLY A 21 -29.86 39.59 13.08
CA GLY A 21 -30.34 39.75 14.46
C GLY A 21 -29.49 39.07 15.53
N PHE A 22 -28.25 38.64 15.20
CA PHE A 22 -27.33 38.13 16.20
C PHE A 22 -26.81 39.29 17.06
N LYS A 23 -26.99 39.18 18.38
CA LYS A 23 -26.41 40.11 19.36
C LYS A 23 -25.11 39.51 19.88
N PHE A 24 -24.01 40.23 19.71
CA PHE A 24 -22.69 39.84 20.18
C PHE A 24 -22.02 41.06 20.83
N ASN A 25 -21.29 40.86 21.91
CA ASN A 25 -20.54 41.92 22.59
C ASN A 25 -19.14 42.11 21.98
N ASP A 26 -18.59 41.03 21.40
CA ASP A 26 -17.32 40.98 20.69
C ASP A 26 -17.49 40.10 19.44
N ILE A 27 -16.87 40.49 18.32
CA ILE A 27 -16.84 39.68 17.08
C ILE A 27 -16.21 38.30 17.31
N ASN A 28 -15.34 38.17 18.31
CA ASN A 28 -14.77 36.90 18.74
C ASN A 28 -15.80 35.95 19.38
N GLU A 29 -16.99 36.42 19.78
CA GLU A 29 -18.08 35.55 20.29
C GLU A 29 -18.80 34.80 19.15
N ILE A 30 -18.76 35.32 17.92
CA ILE A 30 -19.31 34.67 16.72
C ILE A 30 -18.35 33.60 16.18
N LEU A 31 -17.07 33.73 16.52
CA LEU A 31 -15.99 32.87 16.08
C LEU A 31 -15.44 32.14 17.30
N ASP A 32 -16.02 30.98 17.66
CA ASP A 32 -15.23 30.04 18.47
C ASP A 32 -14.03 29.61 17.61
N ASN A 33 -12.96 30.38 17.74
CA ASN A 33 -11.72 30.20 17.01
C ASN A 33 -10.94 29.02 17.57
N ASN A 34 -11.43 28.37 18.63
CA ASN A 34 -10.84 27.18 19.19
C ASN A 34 -10.98 26.03 18.19
N MET A 35 -9.85 25.52 17.73
CA MET A 35 -9.80 24.35 16.86
C MET A 35 -9.66 23.06 17.68
N GLY A 36 -9.54 23.15 19.01
CA GLY A 36 -9.17 22.04 19.88
C GLY A 36 -7.64 21.86 19.96
N TYR A 37 -7.19 20.93 20.80
CA TYR A 37 -5.76 20.62 21.01
C TYR A 37 -4.88 21.84 21.37
N GLY A 38 -5.45 22.85 22.02
CA GLY A 38 -4.74 24.09 22.37
C GLY A 38 -4.41 25.00 21.17
N MET A 39 -5.09 24.79 20.02
CA MET A 39 -4.91 25.56 18.80
C MET A 39 -6.08 26.50 18.55
N SER A 40 -5.80 27.70 18.04
CA SER A 40 -6.82 28.61 17.51
C SER A 40 -6.61 28.86 16.01
N PHE A 41 -7.69 29.15 15.28
CA PHE A 41 -7.61 29.40 13.84
C PHE A 41 -6.64 30.53 13.47
N PRO A 42 -6.63 31.71 14.15
CA PRO A 42 -5.64 32.74 13.88
C PRO A 42 -4.20 32.33 14.18
N LYS A 43 -3.97 31.41 15.14
CA LYS A 43 -2.64 30.87 15.43
C LYS A 43 -2.22 29.88 14.34
N TYR A 44 -3.10 28.95 13.99
CA TYR A 44 -2.90 27.96 12.94
C TYR A 44 -2.60 28.62 11.58
N ALA A 45 -3.37 29.63 11.19
CA ALA A 45 -3.23 30.31 9.89
C ALA A 45 -1.90 31.06 9.72
N ARG A 46 -1.17 31.35 10.81
CA ARG A 46 0.15 32.00 10.79
C ARG A 46 1.31 31.01 10.70
N LEU A 47 1.07 29.73 10.97
CA LEU A 47 2.09 28.69 10.91
C LEU A 47 2.35 28.29 9.45
N ASP A 48 3.59 27.93 9.13
CA ASP A 48 3.90 27.25 7.88
C ASP A 48 3.30 25.81 7.87
N ARG A 49 3.35 25.14 6.72
CA ARG A 49 2.72 23.82 6.55
C ARG A 49 3.29 22.75 7.50
N LYS A 50 4.60 22.76 7.76
CA LYS A 50 5.25 21.79 8.66
C LYS A 50 4.83 22.06 10.10
N ALA A 51 4.78 23.32 10.50
CA ALA A 51 4.35 23.72 11.84
C ALA A 51 2.85 23.47 12.06
N GLN A 52 2.00 23.70 11.05
CA GLN A 52 0.58 23.28 11.08
C GLN A 52 0.46 21.78 11.30
N ALA A 53 1.27 20.99 10.58
CA ALA A 53 1.24 19.55 10.68
C ALA A 53 1.64 19.03 12.07
N ALA A 54 2.73 19.55 12.63
CA ALA A 54 3.22 19.17 13.94
C ALA A 54 2.32 19.62 15.09
N ALA A 55 1.70 20.80 14.98
CA ALA A 55 0.96 21.40 16.08
C ALA A 55 -0.53 21.05 16.09
N TYR A 56 -1.12 20.66 14.95
CA TYR A 56 -2.56 20.45 14.85
C TYR A 56 -2.96 19.30 13.91
N ASP A 57 -2.51 19.32 12.63
CA ASP A 57 -3.06 18.38 11.64
C ASP A 57 -2.83 16.91 12.03
N ARG A 58 -1.75 16.60 12.76
CA ARG A 58 -1.47 15.24 13.25
C ARG A 58 -2.61 14.63 14.04
N HIS A 59 -3.36 15.43 14.80
CA HIS A 59 -4.46 14.95 15.63
C HIS A 59 -5.72 14.64 14.82
N ILE A 60 -5.85 15.25 13.64
CA ILE A 60 -7.06 15.17 12.83
C ILE A 60 -6.86 14.20 11.66
N TYR A 61 -5.74 14.34 10.96
CA TYR A 61 -5.53 13.72 9.65
C TYR A 61 -4.44 12.65 9.70
N PRO A 62 -4.66 11.48 9.07
CA PRO A 62 -3.57 10.56 8.79
C PRO A 62 -2.62 11.20 7.78
N LEU A 63 -1.40 10.66 7.73
CA LEU A 63 -0.33 11.14 6.86
C LEU A 63 -0.07 12.64 7.04
N SER A 64 -0.17 13.14 8.27
CA SER A 64 0.19 14.53 8.57
C SER A 64 1.69 14.76 8.38
N GLY A 65 2.49 13.70 8.55
CA GLY A 65 3.94 13.76 8.64
C GLY A 65 4.46 13.70 10.09
N PHE A 66 3.56 13.64 11.07
CA PHE A 66 3.87 13.53 12.48
C PHE A 66 2.95 12.52 13.20
N THR A 67 3.48 11.86 14.23
CA THR A 67 2.72 10.91 15.05
C THR A 67 1.64 11.59 15.90
N LYS A 68 0.58 10.85 16.21
CA LYS A 68 -0.57 11.33 17.03
C LYS A 68 -0.31 11.41 18.53
N GLY A 69 0.72 10.74 19.04
CA GLY A 69 1.05 10.64 20.47
C GLY A 69 1.47 11.96 21.11
N ASP A 70 1.92 11.93 22.36
CA ASP A 70 2.26 13.15 23.13
C ASP A 70 3.34 14.00 22.43
N GLU A 71 4.34 13.32 21.83
CA GLU A 71 5.42 13.95 21.06
C GLU A 71 5.15 13.88 19.56
N ALA A 72 5.36 15.01 18.86
CA ALA A 72 5.27 15.09 17.40
C ALA A 72 6.54 14.51 16.74
N LYS A 73 6.64 13.19 16.63
CA LYS A 73 7.77 12.53 15.95
C LYS A 73 7.55 12.49 14.45
N VAL A 74 8.59 12.70 13.65
CA VAL A 74 8.49 12.73 12.18
C VAL A 74 8.31 11.31 11.64
N THR A 75 7.20 11.08 10.94
CA THR A 75 6.84 9.79 10.36
C THR A 75 7.53 9.55 9.01
N ILE A 76 7.40 8.38 8.40
CA ILE A 76 7.97 8.08 7.08
C ILE A 76 7.45 9.08 6.02
N ILE A 77 6.15 9.36 6.01
CA ILE A 77 5.60 10.37 5.09
C ILE A 77 6.08 11.79 5.41
N GLY A 78 6.37 12.08 6.68
CA GLY A 78 7.01 13.32 7.11
C GLY A 78 8.41 13.46 6.53
N LYS A 79 9.21 12.40 6.57
CA LYS A 79 10.54 12.34 5.92
C LYS A 79 10.42 12.53 4.41
N LEU A 80 9.47 11.85 3.76
CA LEU A 80 9.18 11.99 2.32
C LEU A 80 8.77 13.42 1.90
N ARG A 81 8.17 14.18 2.82
CA ARG A 81 7.81 15.60 2.66
C ARG A 81 8.94 16.57 3.00
N GLY A 82 10.07 16.08 3.52
CA GLY A 82 11.19 16.91 3.97
C GLY A 82 10.94 17.60 5.31
N TYR A 83 10.14 17.01 6.19
CA TYR A 83 9.90 17.56 7.53
C TYR A 83 11.01 17.22 8.53
N ASP A 84 11.79 16.18 8.26
CA ASP A 84 12.94 15.81 9.08
C ASP A 84 14.18 16.62 8.65
N PRO A 85 14.67 17.56 9.48
CA PRO A 85 15.85 18.36 9.14
C PRO A 85 17.15 17.54 9.12
N ASP A 86 17.19 16.41 9.83
CA ASP A 86 18.37 15.55 9.93
C ASP A 86 18.42 14.52 8.80
N PHE A 87 17.37 14.46 7.97
CA PHE A 87 17.25 13.53 6.85
C PHE A 87 17.80 14.16 5.57
N THR A 88 18.88 13.58 5.05
CA THR A 88 19.61 14.17 3.92
C THR A 88 18.85 14.00 2.60
N SER A 89 19.17 14.84 1.62
CA SER A 89 18.61 14.73 0.26
C SER A 89 18.91 13.38 -0.40
N GLU A 90 20.07 12.79 -0.09
CA GLU A 90 20.46 11.46 -0.58
C GLU A 90 19.59 10.37 0.04
N GLN A 91 19.43 10.36 1.36
CA GLN A 91 18.54 9.43 2.06
C GLN A 91 17.08 9.55 1.59
N LEU A 92 16.63 10.78 1.32
CA LEU A 92 15.31 11.05 0.75
C LEU A 92 15.16 10.48 -0.66
N SER A 93 16.17 10.67 -1.51
CA SER A 93 16.18 10.11 -2.87
C SER A 93 16.14 8.59 -2.83
N ASP A 94 16.97 7.97 -2.00
CA ASP A 94 17.03 6.52 -1.82
C ASP A 94 15.69 5.94 -1.34
N LEU A 95 15.07 6.58 -0.34
CA LEU A 95 13.76 6.14 0.16
C LEU A 95 12.68 6.26 -0.92
N LYS A 96 12.68 7.36 -1.69
CA LYS A 96 11.74 7.53 -2.80
C LYS A 96 11.94 6.46 -3.88
N ASN A 97 13.18 6.22 -4.27
CA ASN A 97 13.52 5.24 -5.30
C ASN A 97 13.11 3.83 -4.85
N PHE A 98 13.43 3.46 -3.61
CA PHE A 98 13.02 2.17 -3.05
C PHE A 98 11.50 1.95 -3.11
N ILE A 99 10.70 2.93 -2.67
CA ILE A 99 9.23 2.82 -2.72
C ILE A 99 8.74 2.75 -4.18
N ASN A 100 9.28 3.58 -5.08
CA ASN A 100 8.89 3.56 -6.49
C ASN A 100 9.23 2.22 -7.16
N GLU A 101 10.44 1.70 -6.93
CA GLU A 101 10.91 0.43 -7.47
C GLU A 101 10.11 -0.75 -6.93
N SER A 102 9.62 -0.67 -5.68
CA SER A 102 8.73 -1.69 -5.12
C SER A 102 7.45 -1.89 -5.93
N LYS A 103 7.01 -0.83 -6.64
CA LYS A 103 5.72 -0.74 -7.34
C LYS A 103 4.52 -1.11 -6.45
N GLY A 104 4.66 -1.02 -5.13
CA GLY A 104 3.65 -1.43 -4.15
C GLY A 104 2.84 -0.28 -3.56
N LEU A 105 3.02 0.96 -4.03
CA LEU A 105 2.32 2.12 -3.48
C LEU A 105 0.90 2.21 -4.04
N PHE A 106 -0.01 1.48 -3.41
CA PHE A 106 -1.45 1.54 -3.66
C PHE A 106 -2.15 2.16 -2.46
N VAL A 107 -3.33 2.73 -2.67
CA VAL A 107 -4.18 3.18 -1.56
C VAL A 107 -5.38 2.26 -1.48
N GLU A 108 -5.40 1.51 -0.40
CA GLU A 108 -6.46 0.57 -0.08
C GLU A 108 -7.61 1.31 0.61
N TYR A 109 -8.83 0.98 0.25
CA TYR A 109 -9.99 1.42 1.02
C TYR A 109 -11.03 0.32 1.08
N VAL A 110 -11.75 0.31 2.19
CA VAL A 110 -12.90 -0.55 2.36
C VAL A 110 -14.15 0.29 2.11
N GLN A 111 -15.00 -0.12 1.18
CA GLN A 111 -16.19 0.64 0.80
C GLN A 111 -17.31 0.45 1.82
N GLY A 112 -17.59 1.49 2.62
CA GLY A 112 -18.79 1.60 3.47
C GLY A 112 -18.53 1.47 4.98
N GLN A 113 -19.30 2.22 5.79
CA GLN A 113 -19.25 2.19 7.26
C GLN A 113 -19.68 0.83 7.89
N GLN A 114 -19.93 -0.19 7.08
CA GLN A 114 -20.48 -1.50 7.48
C GLN A 114 -19.73 -2.69 6.88
N ALA A 115 -18.51 -2.48 6.38
CA ALA A 115 -17.70 -3.61 5.96
C ALA A 115 -17.30 -4.43 7.18
N LYS A 116 -17.65 -5.72 7.16
CA LYS A 116 -17.24 -6.65 8.21
C LYS A 116 -15.73 -6.87 8.06
N PRO A 117 -14.92 -6.67 9.12
CA PRO A 117 -13.47 -6.68 9.04
C PRO A 117 -12.85 -7.97 8.45
N ASP A 118 -13.60 -9.08 8.42
CA ASP A 118 -13.10 -10.37 7.98
C ASP A 118 -13.46 -10.77 6.53
N ASN A 119 -14.38 -10.07 5.83
CA ASN A 119 -14.93 -10.59 4.55
C ASN A 119 -14.76 -9.69 3.33
N ASP A 120 -14.47 -8.39 3.48
CA ASP A 120 -14.30 -7.50 2.33
C ASP A 120 -12.81 -7.27 2.09
N LYS A 121 -12.29 -7.82 0.97
CA LYS A 121 -10.95 -7.47 0.48
C LYS A 121 -10.88 -5.94 0.29
N PRO A 122 -9.83 -5.26 0.77
CA PRO A 122 -9.64 -3.85 0.49
C PRO A 122 -9.66 -3.62 -1.03
N LYS A 123 -10.45 -2.66 -1.50
CA LYS A 123 -10.41 -2.28 -2.91
C LYS A 123 -9.22 -1.36 -3.12
N ILE A 124 -8.48 -1.60 -4.19
CA ILE A 124 -7.42 -0.73 -4.65
C ILE A 124 -8.07 0.38 -5.49
N LEU A 125 -7.71 1.65 -5.24
CA LEU A 125 -8.28 2.80 -5.98
C LEU A 125 -7.86 2.88 -7.45
N ARG A 126 -6.74 2.25 -7.81
CA ARG A 126 -6.11 2.39 -9.13
C ARG A 126 -5.32 1.14 -9.50
N ASP A 127 -5.44 0.69 -10.76
CA ASP A 127 -4.75 -0.50 -11.28
C ASP A 127 -3.24 -0.32 -11.46
N THR A 128 -2.75 0.92 -11.36
CA THR A 128 -1.32 1.23 -11.46
C THR A 128 -0.84 1.87 -10.16
N PRO A 129 0.34 1.47 -9.65
CA PRO A 129 0.88 2.02 -8.42
C PRO A 129 1.25 3.49 -8.60
N TYR A 130 1.12 4.26 -7.53
CA TYR A 130 1.60 5.64 -7.50
C TYR A 130 3.12 5.66 -7.45
N THR A 131 3.73 6.65 -8.10
CA THR A 131 5.04 7.12 -7.66
C THR A 131 4.90 7.94 -6.38
N VAL A 132 5.95 8.00 -5.56
CA VAL A 132 5.95 8.79 -4.33
C VAL A 132 5.58 10.26 -4.58
N ASN A 133 6.07 10.86 -5.67
CA ASN A 133 5.76 12.26 -5.97
C ASN A 133 4.30 12.46 -6.39
N GLU A 134 3.72 11.53 -7.16
CA GLU A 134 2.29 11.56 -7.50
C GLU A 134 1.44 11.40 -6.24
N PHE A 135 1.74 10.41 -5.40
CA PHE A 135 1.05 10.18 -4.13
C PHE A 135 1.11 11.43 -3.24
N LEU A 136 2.30 11.99 -3.06
CA LEU A 136 2.48 13.21 -2.28
C LEU A 136 1.72 14.40 -2.87
N ASN A 137 1.58 14.49 -4.19
CA ASN A 137 0.86 15.56 -4.87
C ASN A 137 -0.67 15.41 -4.76
N GLU A 138 -1.17 14.20 -4.93
CA GLU A 138 -2.60 13.88 -4.83
C GLU A 138 -3.11 14.08 -3.40
N TYR A 139 -2.34 13.62 -2.42
CA TYR A 139 -2.73 13.66 -1.02
C TYR A 139 -2.15 14.85 -0.23
N ARG A 140 -1.75 15.95 -0.89
CA ARG A 140 -1.25 17.17 -0.22
C ARG A 140 -2.22 17.74 0.83
N GLY A 141 -3.52 17.54 0.61
CA GLY A 141 -4.60 18.11 1.42
C GLY A 141 -5.09 17.23 2.57
N ASN A 142 -4.63 15.98 2.69
CA ASN A 142 -4.97 14.94 3.69
C ASN A 142 -6.47 14.66 3.99
N ARG A 143 -7.42 15.53 3.62
CA ARG A 143 -8.85 15.40 3.97
C ARG A 143 -9.53 14.20 3.33
N GLN A 144 -9.06 13.79 2.15
CA GLN A 144 -9.61 12.64 1.44
C GLN A 144 -9.29 11.32 2.18
N LEU A 145 -8.18 11.27 2.91
CA LEU A 145 -7.72 10.09 3.65
C LEU A 145 -8.49 9.85 4.96
N LEU A 146 -9.27 10.82 5.45
CA LEU A 146 -10.06 10.66 6.67
C LEU A 146 -11.05 9.48 6.60
N PHE A 147 -11.48 9.13 5.40
CA PHE A 147 -12.44 8.06 5.15
C PHE A 147 -11.76 6.74 4.75
N MET A 148 -10.43 6.72 4.70
CA MET A 148 -9.63 5.54 4.33
C MET A 148 -9.17 4.86 5.62
N GLN A 149 -10.06 4.06 6.19
CA GLN A 149 -9.75 3.25 7.37
C GLN A 149 -9.15 1.91 6.94
N ASN A 150 -8.27 1.36 7.78
CA ASN A 150 -7.65 0.04 7.61
C ASN A 150 -6.78 -0.11 6.34
N SER A 151 -6.08 0.95 5.92
CA SER A 151 -5.07 0.83 4.87
C SER A 151 -3.70 0.58 5.47
N ARG A 152 -3.09 -0.55 5.10
CA ARG A 152 -1.74 -0.91 5.50
C ARG A 152 -0.72 0.07 4.91
N THR A 153 -0.95 0.59 3.70
CA THR A 153 -0.13 1.66 3.12
C THR A 153 -0.08 2.90 4.02
N ILE A 154 -1.25 3.35 4.47
CA ILE A 154 -1.36 4.53 5.34
C ILE A 154 -0.66 4.26 6.66
N ASP A 155 -0.89 3.10 7.28
CA ASP A 155 -0.28 2.74 8.57
C ASP A 155 1.25 2.70 8.49
N LEU A 156 1.81 2.11 7.43
CA LEU A 156 3.26 2.05 7.23
C LEU A 156 3.85 3.45 7.02
N LEU A 157 3.20 4.29 6.20
CA LEU A 157 3.67 5.64 5.91
C LEU A 157 3.51 6.61 7.09
N ASP A 158 2.53 6.41 7.97
CA ASP A 158 2.30 7.25 9.16
C ASP A 158 3.05 6.76 10.41
N SER A 159 3.85 5.70 10.29
CA SER A 159 4.68 5.19 11.38
C SER A 159 5.95 6.04 11.61
N ASP A 160 6.46 6.05 12.85
CA ASP A 160 7.73 6.68 13.25
C ASP A 160 8.92 5.70 13.29
N MET A 161 8.78 4.53 12.67
CA MET A 161 9.84 3.53 12.60
C MET A 161 11.09 4.06 11.85
N SER A 162 12.20 3.36 12.01
CA SER A 162 13.43 3.68 11.27
C SER A 162 13.25 3.40 9.78
N VAL A 163 14.09 4.01 8.94
CA VAL A 163 14.01 3.77 7.48
C VAL A 163 14.31 2.33 7.11
N ASP A 164 15.23 1.68 7.82
CA ASP A 164 15.59 0.28 7.56
C ASP A 164 14.44 -0.65 7.94
N GLU A 165 13.84 -0.45 9.11
CA GLU A 165 12.65 -1.18 9.56
C GLU A 165 11.46 -0.97 8.60
N PHE A 166 11.26 0.28 8.14
CA PHE A 166 10.26 0.58 7.12
C PHE A 166 10.51 -0.18 5.82
N LYS A 167 11.75 -0.22 5.31
CA LYS A 167 12.07 -0.94 4.07
C LYS A 167 11.75 -2.42 4.18
N GLU A 168 12.00 -3.03 5.33
CA GLU A 168 11.67 -4.44 5.58
C GLU A 168 10.16 -4.69 5.59
N GLU A 169 9.40 -3.91 6.36
CA GLU A 169 7.94 -4.04 6.45
C GLU A 169 7.25 -3.69 5.13
N TRP A 170 7.75 -2.67 4.43
CA TRP A 170 7.28 -2.28 3.11
C TRP A 170 7.53 -3.38 2.07
N ALA A 171 8.68 -4.06 2.12
CA ALA A 171 8.97 -5.14 1.20
C ALA A 171 8.03 -6.33 1.40
N LYS A 172 7.76 -6.72 2.66
CA LYS A 172 6.78 -7.76 2.98
C LYS A 172 5.39 -7.39 2.48
N TYR A 173 5.00 -6.13 2.71
CA TYR A 173 3.75 -5.58 2.24
C TYR A 173 3.63 -5.63 0.71
N ALA A 174 4.59 -5.08 -0.02
CA ALA A 174 4.58 -5.05 -1.48
C ALA A 174 4.59 -6.45 -2.10
N LEU A 175 5.33 -7.41 -1.51
CA LEU A 175 5.34 -8.80 -1.97
C LEU A 175 3.97 -9.47 -1.81
N LYS A 176 3.30 -9.20 -0.69
CA LYS A 176 1.96 -9.71 -0.44
C LYS A 176 0.95 -9.09 -1.41
N GLU A 177 0.89 -7.77 -1.54
CA GLU A 177 -0.14 -7.12 -2.35
C GLU A 177 0.05 -7.35 -3.85
N ARG A 178 1.29 -7.42 -4.34
CA ARG A 178 1.56 -7.57 -5.78
C ARG A 178 1.64 -9.01 -6.26
N PHE A 179 2.23 -9.87 -5.45
CA PHE A 179 2.54 -11.24 -5.84
C PHE A 179 1.79 -12.27 -5.00
N ASN A 180 0.95 -11.85 -4.05
CA ASN A 180 0.26 -12.73 -3.10
C ASN A 180 1.23 -13.64 -2.31
N ILE A 181 2.45 -13.14 -2.05
CA ILE A 181 3.49 -13.88 -1.32
C ILE A 181 3.51 -13.43 0.12
N THR A 182 3.22 -14.36 1.03
CA THR A 182 3.38 -14.14 2.47
C THR A 182 4.67 -14.82 2.93
N LEU A 183 5.62 -14.03 3.44
CA LEU A 183 6.88 -14.53 3.95
C LEU A 183 6.74 -14.97 5.42
N SER A 184 7.46 -16.03 5.81
CA SER A 184 7.54 -16.49 7.19
C SER A 184 8.96 -17.00 7.49
N GLY A 185 9.38 -17.01 8.75
CA GLY A 185 10.68 -17.58 9.12
C GLY A 185 11.84 -16.59 9.01
N GLU A 186 12.92 -16.91 8.28
CA GLU A 186 14.02 -15.97 8.06
C GLU A 186 14.07 -15.42 6.62
N ASP A 187 13.28 -15.99 5.70
CA ASP A 187 12.83 -15.34 4.45
C ASP A 187 12.25 -13.93 4.69
N THR A 188 11.61 -13.68 5.84
CA THR A 188 11.15 -12.32 6.21
C THR A 188 12.27 -11.30 6.33
N LYS A 189 13.50 -11.71 6.68
CA LYS A 189 14.67 -10.82 6.70
C LYS A 189 15.22 -10.56 5.31
N ASN A 190 14.93 -11.45 4.36
CA ASN A 190 15.34 -11.33 2.96
C ASN A 190 14.29 -10.67 2.06
N ALA A 191 13.17 -10.19 2.63
CA ALA A 191 12.05 -9.61 1.89
C ALA A 191 12.47 -8.54 0.87
N VAL A 192 13.40 -7.65 1.25
CA VAL A 192 13.91 -6.58 0.37
C VAL A 192 14.62 -7.15 -0.85
N ASN A 193 15.48 -8.16 -0.66
CA ASN A 193 16.22 -8.80 -1.75
C ASN A 193 15.28 -9.55 -2.69
N ILE A 194 14.32 -10.30 -2.14
CA ILE A 194 13.31 -11.03 -2.92
C ILE A 194 12.50 -10.06 -3.78
N LEU A 195 12.01 -8.97 -3.20
CA LEU A 195 11.25 -7.95 -3.92
C LEU A 195 12.07 -7.35 -5.08
N LYS A 196 13.34 -7.03 -4.82
CA LYS A 196 14.25 -6.50 -5.84
C LYS A 196 14.41 -7.47 -7.00
N GLU A 197 14.71 -8.74 -6.71
CA GLU A 197 14.85 -9.78 -7.75
C GLU A 197 13.56 -9.97 -8.56
N MET A 198 12.40 -9.95 -7.92
CA MET A 198 11.11 -10.08 -8.61
C MET A 198 10.87 -8.92 -9.58
N ASN A 199 11.23 -7.71 -9.17
CA ASN A 199 11.13 -6.53 -10.01
C ASN A 199 12.12 -6.55 -11.18
N GLU A 200 13.37 -6.98 -10.94
CA GLU A 200 14.40 -7.12 -11.98
C GLU A 200 14.05 -8.17 -13.02
N LYS A 201 13.49 -9.31 -12.58
CA LYS A 201 13.02 -10.40 -13.45
C LYS A 201 11.74 -10.04 -14.22
N GLY A 202 11.15 -8.87 -13.97
CA GLY A 202 9.97 -8.38 -14.68
C GLY A 202 8.72 -9.22 -14.44
N LEU A 203 8.64 -9.97 -13.34
CA LEU A 203 7.40 -10.65 -12.97
C LEU A 203 6.32 -9.60 -12.76
N GLN A 204 5.24 -9.72 -13.54
CA GLN A 204 4.04 -8.92 -13.37
C GLN A 204 3.15 -9.54 -12.30
N ASP A 205 2.29 -8.72 -11.71
CA ASP A 205 1.39 -9.07 -10.62
C ASP A 205 0.58 -10.34 -11.01
N ILE A 206 0.38 -11.27 -10.06
CA ILE A 206 -0.22 -12.58 -10.35
C ILE A 206 -1.72 -12.49 -10.71
N GLU A 207 -2.33 -11.29 -10.68
CA GLU A 207 -3.72 -11.06 -11.09
C GLU A 207 -3.91 -10.83 -12.61
N SER A 208 -3.32 -11.69 -13.44
CA SER A 208 -3.74 -11.86 -14.84
C SER A 208 -3.91 -13.32 -15.24
N VAL A 209 -4.12 -14.22 -14.28
CA VAL A 209 -4.95 -15.39 -14.54
C VAL A 209 -6.37 -14.97 -14.24
N GLU A 210 -7.02 -14.40 -15.26
CA GLU A 210 -8.46 -14.25 -15.26
C GLU A 210 -9.07 -15.61 -14.87
N GLU A 211 -9.71 -15.66 -13.71
CA GLU A 211 -10.89 -16.51 -13.57
C GLU A 211 -11.83 -16.03 -14.68
N GLU A 212 -11.87 -16.79 -15.78
CA GLU A 212 -12.88 -16.62 -16.81
C GLU A 212 -14.24 -16.62 -16.10
N LYS A 213 -14.82 -15.43 -15.96
CA LYS A 213 -16.24 -15.31 -15.68
C LYS A 213 -16.94 -15.96 -16.86
N ASP A 214 -17.58 -17.08 -16.55
CA ASP A 214 -18.53 -17.79 -17.38
C ASP A 214 -19.72 -16.87 -17.71
N ASP A 215 -19.51 -15.93 -18.63
CA ASP A 215 -20.59 -15.30 -19.37
C ASP A 215 -20.82 -16.17 -20.60
N THR A 216 -21.68 -17.18 -20.42
CA THR A 216 -22.28 -18.00 -21.47
C THR A 216 -22.87 -17.14 -22.59
N LYS A 217 -22.07 -16.84 -23.61
CA LYS A 217 -22.48 -16.83 -25.01
C LYS A 217 -21.57 -17.80 -25.72
N GLU A 218 -22.05 -19.05 -25.81
CA GLU A 218 -21.43 -20.17 -26.50
C GLU A 218 -20.72 -19.73 -27.80
N LYS A 219 -19.42 -19.47 -27.70
CA LYS A 219 -18.56 -19.49 -28.88
C LYS A 219 -18.36 -20.95 -29.21
N LYS A 220 -19.18 -21.43 -30.15
CA LYS A 220 -19.12 -22.77 -30.71
C LYS A 220 -17.67 -23.11 -31.02
N PHE A 221 -17.16 -24.17 -30.38
CA PHE A 221 -15.78 -24.62 -30.53
C PHE A 221 -15.38 -24.71 -32.01
N ILE A 222 -14.33 -23.99 -32.39
CA ILE A 222 -13.68 -24.14 -33.69
C ILE A 222 -12.38 -24.91 -33.40
N PRO A 223 -12.21 -26.15 -33.91
CA PRO A 223 -10.98 -26.89 -33.71
C PRO A 223 -9.80 -26.10 -34.28
N ILE A 224 -8.81 -25.79 -33.45
CA ILE A 224 -7.55 -25.22 -33.91
C ILE A 224 -6.81 -26.32 -34.67
N GLN A 225 -6.75 -26.20 -35.99
CA GLN A 225 -5.89 -27.04 -36.82
C GLN A 225 -4.55 -26.31 -37.01
N ALA A 226 -3.65 -26.52 -36.06
CA ALA A 226 -2.27 -26.07 -36.15
C ALA A 226 -1.36 -27.30 -36.00
N GLU A 227 -0.57 -27.58 -37.02
CA GLU A 227 0.45 -28.62 -36.97
C GLU A 227 1.73 -28.04 -36.34
N SER A 228 2.27 -28.72 -35.33
CA SER A 228 3.54 -28.35 -34.71
C SER A 228 4.68 -28.44 -35.74
N LYS A 229 5.52 -27.41 -35.82
CA LYS A 229 6.76 -27.45 -36.62
C LYS A 229 7.79 -28.45 -36.07
N ASN A 230 7.65 -28.82 -34.80
CA ASN A 230 8.43 -29.88 -34.17
C ASN A 230 7.58 -31.15 -34.11
N THR A 231 7.91 -32.12 -34.96
CA THR A 231 7.26 -33.44 -35.01
C THR A 231 7.90 -34.43 -34.04
N GLU A 232 9.00 -34.06 -33.40
CA GLU A 232 9.67 -34.90 -32.41
C GLU A 232 8.88 -34.86 -31.10
N THR A 233 8.31 -36.01 -30.76
CA THR A 233 7.67 -36.22 -29.46
C THR A 233 8.74 -36.60 -28.44
N TYR A 234 8.57 -36.19 -27.19
CA TYR A 234 9.45 -36.62 -26.10
C TYR A 234 9.57 -38.15 -26.06
N ASP A 235 10.81 -38.64 -26.12
CA ASP A 235 11.11 -40.07 -26.00
C ASP A 235 11.54 -40.35 -24.56
N ILE A 236 10.65 -40.99 -23.81
CA ILE A 236 10.86 -41.36 -22.40
C ILE A 236 12.15 -42.13 -22.17
N ALA A 237 12.62 -42.90 -23.17
CA ALA A 237 13.83 -43.71 -23.03
C ALA A 237 15.13 -42.94 -23.35
N LYS A 238 15.04 -41.80 -24.05
CA LYS A 238 16.22 -41.05 -24.52
C LYS A 238 16.41 -39.71 -23.85
N ASP A 239 15.32 -39.06 -23.43
CA ASP A 239 15.40 -37.74 -22.82
C ASP A 239 15.77 -37.87 -21.33
N GLU A 240 16.90 -37.26 -20.96
CA GLU A 240 17.45 -37.26 -19.60
C GLU A 240 16.45 -36.78 -18.56
N LYS A 241 15.48 -35.94 -18.94
CA LYS A 241 14.43 -35.43 -18.06
C LYS A 241 13.55 -36.53 -17.46
N PHE A 242 13.45 -37.70 -18.12
CA PHE A 242 12.66 -38.84 -17.63
C PHE A 242 13.50 -39.90 -16.92
N SER A 243 14.83 -39.76 -16.89
CA SER A 243 15.74 -40.74 -16.27
C SER A 243 15.41 -41.00 -14.79
N PHE A 244 15.01 -39.97 -14.06
CA PHE A 244 14.59 -40.08 -12.67
C PHE A 244 13.31 -40.92 -12.51
N LEU A 245 12.31 -40.71 -13.37
CA LEU A 245 11.03 -41.43 -13.32
C LEU A 245 11.21 -42.91 -13.67
N LEU A 246 12.05 -43.23 -14.65
CA LEU A 246 12.38 -44.61 -14.99
C LEU A 246 13.05 -45.34 -13.83
N LYS A 247 14.01 -44.69 -13.16
CA LYS A 247 14.70 -45.26 -12.00
C LYS A 247 13.76 -45.50 -10.81
N LEU A 248 12.77 -44.64 -10.60
CA LEU A 248 11.74 -44.88 -9.59
C LEU A 248 10.88 -46.10 -9.95
N GLN A 249 10.42 -46.19 -11.20
CA GLN A 249 9.60 -47.32 -11.65
C GLN A 249 10.36 -48.66 -11.60
N GLU A 250 11.66 -48.67 -11.85
CA GLU A 250 12.53 -49.84 -11.64
C GLU A 250 12.61 -50.23 -10.16
N LEU A 251 12.79 -49.26 -9.25
CA LEU A 251 12.81 -49.54 -7.82
C LEU A 251 11.49 -50.13 -7.31
N GLU A 252 10.34 -49.64 -7.81
CA GLU A 252 9.03 -50.23 -7.47
C GLU A 252 8.93 -51.68 -7.95
N ARG A 253 9.35 -51.96 -9.19
CA ARG A 253 9.26 -53.29 -9.79
C ARG A 253 10.24 -54.30 -9.19
N GLU A 254 11.48 -53.89 -8.94
CA GLU A 254 12.53 -54.80 -8.47
C GLU A 254 12.51 -55.02 -6.97
N ARG A 255 12.19 -53.98 -6.19
CA ARG A 255 12.27 -54.03 -4.72
C ARG A 255 10.92 -54.07 -4.04
N GLY A 256 9.82 -53.98 -4.79
CA GLY A 256 8.45 -53.96 -4.25
C GLY A 256 8.20 -52.74 -3.36
N ILE A 257 8.98 -51.68 -3.54
CA ILE A 257 8.90 -50.46 -2.74
C ILE A 257 7.81 -49.58 -3.35
N ASP A 258 6.77 -49.26 -2.59
CA ASP A 258 5.72 -48.33 -3.02
C ASP A 258 6.24 -46.88 -2.89
N VAL A 259 6.74 -46.32 -3.99
CA VAL A 259 7.39 -45.01 -4.01
C VAL A 259 6.36 -43.91 -3.74
N LEU A 260 5.13 -44.05 -4.24
CA LEU A 260 4.05 -43.11 -3.98
C LEU A 260 3.78 -43.00 -2.47
N ARG A 261 3.72 -44.13 -1.76
CA ARG A 261 3.52 -44.15 -0.31
C ARG A 261 4.70 -43.56 0.47
N ILE A 262 5.93 -43.71 -0.03
CA ILE A 262 7.11 -43.07 0.58
C ILE A 262 7.08 -41.56 0.36
N MET A 263 6.74 -41.09 -0.84
CA MET A 263 6.63 -39.66 -1.14
C MET A 263 5.54 -38.99 -0.29
N GLN A 264 4.36 -39.62 -0.15
CA GLN A 264 3.30 -39.14 0.72
C GLN A 264 3.75 -39.05 2.18
N LYS A 265 4.45 -40.06 2.70
CA LYS A 265 5.02 -40.01 4.06
C LYS A 265 6.11 -38.95 4.21
N LEU A 266 6.92 -38.70 3.17
CA LEU A 266 7.94 -37.65 3.18
C LEU A 266 7.29 -36.26 3.15
N GLU A 267 6.18 -36.07 2.44
CA GLU A 267 5.42 -34.83 2.44
C GLU A 267 4.72 -34.61 3.81
N GLU A 268 4.13 -35.66 4.37
CA GLU A 268 3.53 -35.64 5.72
C GLU A 268 4.57 -35.36 6.82
N ASN A 269 5.80 -35.89 6.67
CA ASN A 269 6.90 -35.64 7.60
C ASN A 269 7.64 -34.32 7.34
N GLY A 270 7.67 -33.85 6.08
CA GLY A 270 8.18 -32.52 5.70
C GLY A 270 7.33 -31.40 6.26
N LYS A 271 6.02 -31.64 6.48
CA LYS A 271 5.15 -30.74 7.26
C LYS A 271 5.47 -30.71 8.76
N LYS A 272 6.33 -31.60 9.29
CA LYS A 272 6.57 -31.73 10.74
C LYS A 272 7.93 -31.26 11.25
N VAL A 273 8.94 -30.99 10.42
CA VAL A 273 10.20 -30.36 10.89
C VAL A 273 10.88 -29.52 9.81
N VAL A 274 10.52 -28.23 9.72
CA VAL A 274 11.41 -27.08 9.38
C VAL A 274 10.83 -25.89 10.16
N ASP A 275 10.98 -25.83 11.48
CA ASP A 275 12.10 -25.12 12.13
C ASP A 275 13.45 -25.27 11.43
N LYS A 276 13.68 -24.39 10.47
CA LYS A 276 14.98 -23.81 10.17
C LYS A 276 14.67 -22.47 9.54
N LYS A 277 14.52 -21.47 10.40
CA LYS A 277 14.49 -20.08 9.97
C LYS A 277 15.87 -19.89 9.32
N VAL A 278 15.90 -19.90 7.98
CA VAL A 278 16.76 -19.10 7.07
C VAL A 278 15.90 -18.17 6.21
#